data_AF-A0A7S4JL69-F1
#
_entry.id   AF-A0A7S4JL69-F1
#
_cell.length_a   1.000
_cell.length_b   1.000
_cell.length_c   1.000
_cell.angle_alpha   90.00
_cell.angle_beta   90.00
_cell.angle_gamma   90.00
#
_symmetry.space_group_name_H-M   'P 1'
#
loop_
_entity.id
_entity.type
_entity.pdbx_description
1 polymer ?
#
loop_
_entity_poly.entity_id
_entity_poly.type
_entity_poly.pdbx_seq_one_letter_code
_entity_poly.pdbx_strand_id
1 'polypeptide(L)'
;VQPVFTKTTQRQPMRRGSSQIDDNPLAQSAPSESEGEEGNELLPFDELINLLTAPSSAPLIDMIILSADKKDEKCLAQQLVHVFESKGKVMEFLEHLVMRSVGGCVAAATLFRGNGVTEKALTSYCYMVGRDYVGKSLKPVFLSVMNSTCGYEVDPSKVGPKEDVEANAMNLLSVCEMFMAKITLSKSSNVPYGIRTICRIISN
;
A
#
# COMPACT_ATOMS: atom_id res chain seq x y z
N VAL A 1 12.32 60.32 1.79
CA VAL A 1 10.96 60.56 1.24
C VAL A 1 10.03 59.57 1.94
N GLN A 2 9.11 60.11 2.75
CA GLN A 2 8.19 59.40 3.66
C GLN A 2 6.96 58.81 2.91
N PRO A 3 6.14 57.96 3.56
CA PRO A 3 5.27 56.92 2.98
C PRO A 3 3.80 57.35 2.83
N VAL A 4 2.93 56.50 2.25
CA VAL A 4 1.47 56.66 2.36
C VAL A 4 0.77 55.33 2.66
N PHE A 5 0.12 55.30 3.83
CA PHE A 5 -0.87 54.34 4.30
C PHE A 5 -2.29 54.92 4.06
N THR A 6 -3.23 54.00 3.78
CA THR A 6 -4.68 53.94 4.13
C THR A 6 -5.71 54.99 3.68
N LYS A 7 -6.87 54.47 3.23
CA LYS A 7 -8.25 54.63 3.80
C LYS A 7 -9.24 53.85 2.92
N THR A 8 -9.90 52.79 3.38
CA THR A 8 -11.14 52.73 4.17
C THR A 8 -12.31 53.48 3.53
N THR A 9 -13.35 52.76 3.09
CA THR A 9 -14.72 53.29 2.99
C THR A 9 -15.71 52.16 3.27
N GLN A 10 -16.45 52.29 4.36
CA GLN A 10 -17.62 51.48 4.70
C GLN A 10 -18.73 52.42 5.20
N ARG A 11 -19.98 52.05 4.86
CA ARG A 11 -21.31 52.46 5.39
C ARG A 11 -22.04 53.61 4.65
N GLN A 12 -23.12 53.33 3.89
CA GLN A 12 -24.55 53.03 4.25
C GLN A 12 -25.37 54.30 4.59
N PRO A 13 -26.73 54.30 4.63
CA PRO A 13 -27.79 53.51 3.97
C PRO A 13 -29.03 54.36 3.54
N MET A 14 -30.19 53.72 3.24
CA MET A 14 -31.61 54.19 3.19
C MET A 14 -32.27 54.01 1.82
N ARG A 15 -33.54 53.58 1.65
CA ARG A 15 -34.68 53.39 2.58
C ARG A 15 -35.70 52.43 1.94
N ARG A 16 -36.52 51.83 2.81
CA ARG A 16 -37.66 50.93 2.54
C ARG A 16 -38.81 51.61 1.78
N GLY A 17 -39.56 50.82 1.02
CA GLY A 17 -40.93 51.10 0.57
C GLY A 17 -41.60 49.79 0.14
N SER A 18 -42.74 49.48 0.74
CA SER A 18 -43.45 48.19 0.78
C SER A 18 -44.60 48.07 -0.23
N SER A 19 -45.08 46.82 -0.36
CA SER A 19 -46.46 46.34 -0.59
C SER A 19 -47.01 46.13 -2.01
N GLN A 20 -47.92 45.12 -2.08
CA GLN A 20 -48.72 44.54 -3.18
C GLN A 20 -48.00 43.34 -3.85
N ILE A 21 -48.26 42.07 -3.50
CA ILE A 21 -49.51 41.27 -3.52
C ILE A 21 -50.28 41.49 -4.83
N ASP A 22 -50.02 40.62 -5.80
CA ASP A 22 -50.98 40.25 -6.83
C ASP A 22 -50.99 38.72 -6.92
N ASP A 23 -52.17 38.18 -6.62
CA ASP A 23 -52.57 36.80 -6.78
C ASP A 23 -52.63 36.43 -8.27
N ASN A 24 -52.02 35.31 -8.66
CA ASN A 24 -52.45 34.61 -9.87
C ASN A 24 -52.42 33.08 -9.64
N PRO A 25 -53.57 32.46 -9.36
CA PRO A 25 -53.71 31.01 -9.33
C PRO A 25 -54.31 30.53 -10.64
N LEU A 26 -53.55 29.81 -11.48
CA LEU A 26 -54.03 28.77 -12.42
C LEU A 26 -52.94 28.48 -13.48
N ALA A 27 -52.09 27.49 -13.21
CA ALA A 27 -51.54 26.62 -14.24
C ALA A 27 -51.36 25.24 -13.63
N GLN A 28 -52.18 24.31 -14.12
CA GLN A 28 -52.30 22.92 -13.68
C GLN A 28 -51.09 22.09 -14.15
N SER A 29 -50.61 21.25 -13.23
CA SER A 29 -50.02 19.91 -13.42
C SER A 29 -49.35 19.53 -14.75
N ALA A 30 -48.04 19.26 -14.68
CA ALA A 30 -47.44 18.04 -15.22
C ALA A 30 -46.21 17.67 -14.36
N PRO A 31 -46.10 16.43 -13.85
CA PRO A 31 -44.86 15.94 -13.26
C PRO A 31 -43.97 15.45 -14.40
N SER A 32 -42.86 16.13 -14.66
CA SER A 32 -41.75 15.51 -15.39
C SER A 32 -40.68 15.15 -14.38
N GLU A 33 -40.74 13.89 -13.96
CA GLU A 33 -39.60 13.15 -13.42
C GLU A 33 -38.39 13.38 -14.34
N SER A 34 -37.30 13.87 -13.76
CA SER A 34 -35.96 13.55 -14.25
C SER A 34 -35.16 13.12 -13.04
N GLU A 35 -35.54 11.97 -12.48
CA GLU A 35 -34.57 11.11 -11.83
C GLU A 35 -33.57 10.65 -12.88
N GLY A 36 -32.32 10.52 -12.44
CA GLY A 36 -31.16 10.55 -13.32
C GLY A 36 -31.02 9.35 -14.23
N GLU A 37 -30.32 9.61 -15.33
CA GLU A 37 -29.37 8.64 -15.86
C GLU A 37 -27.99 9.27 -15.69
N GLU A 38 -27.42 9.15 -14.49
CA GLU A 38 -25.96 8.99 -14.44
C GLU A 38 -25.71 7.67 -15.16
N GLY A 39 -25.45 7.75 -16.46
CA GLY A 39 -25.00 6.62 -17.26
C GLY A 39 -23.84 6.00 -16.50
N ASN A 40 -24.07 4.80 -15.96
CA ASN A 40 -23.04 3.99 -15.35
C ASN A 40 -22.07 3.60 -16.48
N GLU A 41 -21.16 4.51 -16.80
CA GLU A 41 -20.13 4.30 -17.80
C GLU A 41 -19.20 3.25 -17.21
N LEU A 42 -19.55 1.98 -17.49
CA LEU A 42 -18.78 0.81 -17.11
C LEU A 42 -17.32 1.08 -17.50
N LEU A 43 -16.43 1.00 -16.53
CA LEU A 43 -15.02 1.21 -16.81
C LEU A 43 -14.60 0.15 -17.84
N PRO A 44 -13.78 0.53 -18.83
CA PRO A 44 -13.28 -0.45 -19.79
C PRO A 44 -12.65 -1.62 -19.02
N PHE A 45 -13.06 -2.84 -19.36
CA PHE A 45 -12.66 -4.10 -18.71
C PHE A 45 -13.32 -4.47 -17.37
N ASP A 46 -14.37 -3.78 -16.90
CA ASP A 46 -15.06 -4.14 -15.65
C ASP A 46 -15.55 -5.59 -15.63
N GLU A 47 -16.08 -6.09 -16.75
CA GLU A 47 -16.54 -7.48 -16.89
C GLU A 47 -15.38 -8.47 -16.67
N LEU A 48 -14.20 -8.18 -17.24
CA LEU A 48 -12.99 -8.99 -17.06
C LEU A 48 -12.51 -8.97 -15.61
N ILE A 49 -12.49 -7.80 -14.97
CA ILE A 49 -12.07 -7.69 -13.56
C ILE A 49 -13.05 -8.43 -12.66
N ASN A 50 -14.35 -8.32 -12.90
CA ASN A 50 -15.36 -9.04 -12.14
C ASN A 50 -15.26 -10.55 -12.35
N LEU A 51 -14.94 -11.02 -13.56
CA LEU A 51 -14.68 -12.42 -13.85
C LEU A 51 -13.42 -12.93 -13.13
N LEU A 52 -12.32 -12.18 -13.18
CA LEU A 52 -11.05 -12.52 -12.52
C LEU A 52 -11.19 -12.57 -11.00
N THR A 53 -12.06 -11.74 -10.42
CA THR A 53 -12.24 -11.61 -8.98
C THR A 53 -13.51 -12.31 -8.48
N ALA A 54 -14.17 -13.14 -9.30
CA ALA A 54 -15.32 -13.93 -8.90
C ALA A 54 -14.91 -15.02 -7.87
N PRO A 55 -15.81 -15.44 -6.95
CA PRO A 55 -15.48 -16.46 -5.94
C PRO A 55 -14.98 -17.80 -6.50
N SER A 56 -15.33 -18.13 -7.75
CA SER A 56 -14.94 -19.35 -8.46
C SER A 56 -13.77 -19.15 -9.43
N SER A 57 -13.06 -18.03 -9.36
CA SER A 57 -11.99 -17.70 -10.31
C SER A 57 -10.67 -18.44 -10.07
N ALA A 58 -10.52 -19.15 -8.95
CA ALA A 58 -9.29 -19.87 -8.60
C ALA A 58 -8.69 -20.74 -9.73
N PRO A 59 -9.47 -21.56 -10.47
CA PRO A 59 -8.94 -22.31 -11.61
C PRO A 59 -8.47 -21.43 -12.78
N LEU A 60 -9.13 -20.30 -13.01
CA LEU A 60 -8.73 -19.32 -14.02
C LEU A 60 -7.40 -18.67 -13.63
N ILE A 61 -7.25 -18.28 -12.36
CA ILE A 61 -6.00 -17.73 -11.81
C ILE A 61 -4.86 -18.75 -11.96
N ASP A 62 -5.11 -20.01 -11.62
CA ASP A 62 -4.12 -21.08 -11.75
C ASP A 62 -3.70 -21.29 -13.21
N MET A 63 -4.66 -21.25 -14.15
CA MET A 63 -4.36 -21.34 -15.58
C MET A 63 -3.49 -20.18 -16.05
N ILE A 64 -3.85 -18.94 -15.68
CA ILE A 64 -3.06 -17.73 -16.01
C ILE A 64 -1.62 -17.87 -15.47
N ILE A 65 -1.46 -18.33 -14.23
CA ILE A 65 -0.15 -18.51 -13.61
C ILE A 65 0.67 -19.60 -14.30
N LEU A 66 0.04 -20.73 -14.65
CA LEU A 66 0.71 -21.85 -15.33
C LEU A 66 1.11 -21.54 -16.77
N SER A 67 0.35 -20.68 -17.45
CA SER A 67 0.62 -20.26 -18.83
C SER A 67 1.59 -19.08 -18.93
N ALA A 68 2.00 -18.48 -17.81
CA ALA A 68 2.88 -17.32 -17.81
C ALA A 68 4.34 -17.69 -18.11
N ASP A 69 4.98 -16.92 -18.99
CA ASP A 69 6.42 -16.99 -19.18
C ASP A 69 7.15 -16.57 -17.89
N LYS A 70 8.27 -17.25 -17.59
CA LYS A 70 9.11 -16.95 -16.41
C LYS A 70 9.53 -15.48 -16.29
N LYS A 71 9.78 -14.83 -17.43
CA LYS A 71 10.18 -13.41 -17.49
C LYS A 71 9.05 -12.45 -17.06
N ASP A 72 7.79 -12.87 -17.22
CA ASP A 72 6.60 -12.04 -17.01
C ASP A 72 5.94 -12.30 -15.65
N GLU A 73 6.30 -13.39 -14.95
CA GLU A 73 5.75 -13.75 -13.63
C GLU A 73 5.76 -12.60 -12.62
N LYS A 74 6.80 -11.75 -12.63
CA LYS A 74 6.89 -10.59 -11.73
C LYS A 74 5.83 -9.55 -12.05
N CYS A 75 5.72 -9.18 -13.33
CA CYS A 75 4.71 -8.22 -13.77
C CYS A 75 3.31 -8.78 -13.50
N LEU A 76 3.07 -10.04 -13.86
CA LEU A 76 1.81 -10.74 -13.61
C LEU A 76 1.43 -10.73 -12.13
N ALA A 77 2.33 -11.12 -11.24
CA ALA A 77 2.08 -11.13 -9.79
C ALA A 77 1.71 -9.72 -9.29
N GLN A 78 2.42 -8.69 -9.75
CA GLN A 78 2.14 -7.31 -9.36
C GLN A 78 0.76 -6.87 -9.84
N GLN A 79 0.41 -7.12 -11.10
CA GLN A 79 -0.88 -6.73 -11.66
C GLN A 79 -2.05 -7.48 -11.01
N LEU A 80 -1.92 -8.78 -10.76
CA LEU A 80 -2.95 -9.55 -10.05
C LEU A 80 -3.18 -9.02 -8.63
N VAL A 81 -2.10 -8.69 -7.89
CA VAL A 81 -2.26 -8.06 -6.56
C VAL A 81 -3.03 -6.74 -6.68
N HIS A 82 -2.70 -5.88 -7.65
CA HIS A 82 -3.43 -4.62 -7.86
C HIS A 82 -4.90 -4.82 -8.25
N VAL A 83 -5.18 -5.77 -9.13
CA VAL A 83 -6.54 -6.10 -9.57
C VAL A 83 -7.39 -6.57 -8.38
N PHE A 84 -6.90 -7.52 -7.60
CA PHE A 84 -7.64 -8.02 -6.44
C PHE A 84 -7.73 -6.99 -5.31
N GLU A 85 -6.70 -6.17 -5.10
CA GLU A 85 -6.75 -5.04 -4.16
C GLU A 85 -7.84 -4.03 -4.54
N SER A 86 -7.97 -3.70 -5.83
CA SER A 86 -8.98 -2.75 -6.31
C SER A 86 -10.43 -3.18 -6.04
N LYS A 87 -10.67 -4.48 -5.88
CA LYS A 87 -11.98 -5.06 -5.52
C LYS A 87 -12.06 -5.46 -4.05
N GLY A 88 -11.05 -5.18 -3.23
CA GLY A 88 -10.99 -5.54 -1.80
C GLY A 88 -10.83 -7.03 -1.52
N LYS A 89 -10.39 -7.82 -2.52
CA LYS A 89 -10.29 -9.30 -2.46
C LYS A 89 -8.86 -9.82 -2.46
N VAL A 90 -7.87 -8.96 -2.21
CA VAL A 90 -6.46 -9.34 -2.21
C VAL A 90 -6.15 -10.47 -1.23
N MET A 91 -6.84 -10.53 -0.09
CA MET A 91 -6.59 -11.54 0.94
C MET A 91 -7.01 -12.93 0.46
N GLU A 92 -8.18 -13.05 -0.16
CA GLU A 92 -8.67 -14.29 -0.77
C GLU A 92 -7.69 -14.79 -1.84
N PHE A 93 -7.18 -13.88 -2.66
CA PHE A 93 -6.18 -14.20 -3.68
C PHE A 93 -4.85 -14.67 -3.08
N LEU A 94 -4.30 -13.95 -2.11
CA LEU A 94 -3.03 -14.31 -1.48
C LEU A 94 -3.15 -15.62 -0.69
N GLU A 95 -4.28 -15.87 -0.03
CA GLU A 95 -4.58 -17.14 0.62
C GLU A 95 -4.61 -18.29 -0.38
N HIS A 96 -5.30 -18.13 -1.52
CA HIS A 96 -5.29 -19.12 -2.60
C HIS A 96 -3.87 -19.43 -3.08
N LEU A 97 -3.03 -18.42 -3.29
CA LEU A 97 -1.63 -18.62 -3.72
C LEU A 97 -0.77 -19.31 -2.66
N VAL A 98 -0.99 -19.00 -1.38
CA VAL A 98 -0.33 -19.65 -0.24
C VAL A 98 -0.72 -21.11 -0.19
N MET A 99 -2.02 -21.43 -0.24
CA MET A 99 -2.53 -22.81 -0.24
C MET A 99 -2.02 -23.61 -1.43
N ARG A 100 -1.98 -23.01 -2.62
CA ARG A 100 -1.39 -23.62 -3.82
C ARG A 100 0.09 -23.95 -3.62
N SER A 101 0.87 -23.04 -3.05
CA SER A 101 2.30 -23.25 -2.79
C SER A 101 2.53 -24.34 -1.75
N VAL A 102 1.73 -24.36 -0.67
CA VAL A 102 1.77 -25.40 0.36
C VAL A 102 1.41 -26.77 -0.24
N GLY A 103 0.31 -26.87 -0.99
CA GLY A 103 -0.13 -28.13 -1.60
C GLY A 103 0.82 -28.71 -2.65
N GLY A 104 1.63 -27.86 -3.30
CA GLY A 104 2.68 -28.28 -4.23
C GLY A 104 4.05 -28.54 -3.60
N CYS A 105 4.22 -28.25 -2.31
CA CYS A 105 5.54 -28.32 -1.66
C CYS A 105 5.80 -29.73 -1.10
N VAL A 106 6.98 -30.29 -1.44
CA VAL A 106 7.40 -31.63 -0.96
C VAL A 106 7.96 -31.58 0.46
N ALA A 107 8.56 -30.45 0.87
CA ALA A 107 9.22 -30.33 2.16
C ALA A 107 9.10 -28.91 2.73
N ALA A 108 8.72 -28.79 4.01
CA ALA A 108 8.57 -27.51 4.69
C ALA A 108 9.84 -26.62 4.63
N ALA A 109 11.04 -27.21 4.56
CA ALA A 109 12.30 -26.47 4.47
C ALA A 109 12.47 -25.67 3.17
N THR A 110 11.73 -25.98 2.10
CA THR A 110 11.80 -25.28 0.81
C THR A 110 10.58 -24.38 0.53
N LEU A 111 9.56 -24.43 1.39
CA LEU A 111 8.35 -23.63 1.27
C LEU A 111 8.69 -22.13 1.29
N PHE A 112 8.16 -21.37 0.32
CA PHE A 112 8.41 -19.93 0.13
C PHE A 112 9.89 -19.51 -0.05
N ARG A 113 10.80 -20.46 -0.30
CA ARG A 113 12.19 -20.16 -0.69
C ARG A 113 12.38 -20.11 -2.22
N GLY A 114 11.31 -20.39 -2.96
CA GLY A 114 11.31 -20.36 -4.41
C GLY A 114 11.27 -18.95 -4.98
N ASN A 115 11.25 -18.90 -6.32
CA ASN A 115 11.03 -17.68 -7.08
C ASN A 115 9.82 -17.88 -8.01
N GLY A 116 8.69 -18.29 -7.44
CA GLY A 116 7.42 -18.49 -8.16
C GLY A 116 6.54 -17.23 -8.15
N VAL A 117 5.32 -17.35 -8.66
CA VAL A 117 4.33 -16.26 -8.64
C VAL A 117 3.86 -15.97 -7.21
N THR A 118 3.69 -17.00 -6.36
CA THR A 118 3.29 -16.83 -4.95
C THR A 118 4.27 -15.94 -4.19
N GLU A 119 5.58 -16.22 -4.24
CA GLU A 119 6.57 -15.40 -3.53
C GLU A 119 6.62 -13.96 -4.07
N LYS A 120 6.47 -13.79 -5.39
CA LYS A 120 6.42 -12.46 -6.02
C LYS A 120 5.16 -11.69 -5.63
N ALA A 121 4.01 -12.34 -5.54
CA ALA A 121 2.74 -11.73 -5.14
C ALA A 121 2.77 -11.30 -3.66
N LEU A 122 3.22 -12.18 -2.77
CA LEU A 122 3.43 -11.88 -1.36
C LEU A 122 4.41 -10.71 -1.18
N THR A 123 5.53 -10.73 -1.91
CA THR A 123 6.52 -9.63 -1.91
C THR A 123 5.89 -8.33 -2.38
N SER A 124 5.16 -8.35 -3.51
CA SER A 124 4.48 -7.18 -4.07
C SER A 124 3.50 -6.57 -3.08
N TYR A 125 2.67 -7.40 -2.46
CA TYR A 125 1.71 -6.95 -1.45
C TYR A 125 2.40 -6.35 -0.21
N CYS A 126 3.42 -7.03 0.33
CA CYS A 126 4.21 -6.52 1.44
C CYS A 126 4.86 -5.17 1.13
N TYR A 127 5.35 -4.95 -0.10
CA TYR A 127 5.85 -3.66 -0.53
C TYR A 127 4.75 -2.58 -0.60
N MET A 128 3.58 -2.95 -1.10
CA MET A 128 2.43 -2.04 -1.26
C MET A 128 1.97 -1.49 0.09
N VAL A 129 1.77 -2.35 1.09
CA VAL A 129 1.22 -1.94 2.40
C VAL A 129 2.28 -1.71 3.47
N GLY A 130 3.47 -2.28 3.32
CA GLY A 130 4.54 -2.29 4.33
C GLY A 130 5.56 -1.17 4.21
N ARG A 131 5.58 -0.41 3.11
CA ARG A 131 6.59 0.64 2.87
C ARG A 131 6.64 1.67 4.00
N ASP A 132 5.49 2.19 4.41
CA ASP A 132 5.41 3.19 5.48
C ASP A 132 5.84 2.60 6.83
N TYR A 133 5.43 1.36 7.12
CA TYR A 133 5.84 0.65 8.33
C TYR A 133 7.37 0.47 8.42
N VAL A 134 7.99 -0.01 7.34
CA VAL A 134 9.45 -0.18 7.25
C VAL A 134 10.15 1.16 7.37
N GLY A 135 9.64 2.19 6.68
CA GLY A 135 10.15 3.56 6.78
C GLY A 135 10.13 4.08 8.21
N LYS A 136 9.00 4.01 8.92
CA LYS A 136 8.88 4.47 10.30
C LYS A 136 9.76 3.66 11.27
N SER A 137 9.89 2.36 11.04
CA SER A 137 10.61 1.45 11.94
C SER A 137 12.13 1.53 11.78
N LEU A 138 12.62 1.49 10.54
CA LEU A 138 14.04 1.26 10.24
C LEU A 138 14.78 2.50 9.75
N LYS A 139 14.10 3.49 9.14
CA LYS A 139 14.75 4.73 8.66
C LYS A 139 15.57 5.45 9.74
N PRO A 140 15.13 5.53 11.02
CA PRO A 140 15.95 6.17 12.05
C PRO A 140 17.30 5.47 12.27
N VAL A 141 17.32 4.13 12.20
CA VAL A 141 18.56 3.36 12.36
C VAL A 141 19.48 3.57 11.15
N PHE A 142 18.93 3.51 9.93
CA PHE A 142 19.70 3.84 8.71
C PHE A 142 20.31 5.24 8.76
N LEU A 143 19.55 6.26 9.18
CA LEU A 143 20.07 7.62 9.32
C LEU A 143 21.18 7.70 10.38
N SER A 144 21.06 6.97 11.49
CA SER A 144 22.11 6.89 12.51
C SER A 144 23.40 6.31 11.96
N VAL A 145 23.31 5.26 11.13
CA VAL A 145 24.49 4.63 10.50
C VAL A 145 25.09 5.55 9.45
N MET A 146 24.27 6.17 8.59
CA MET A 146 24.76 7.06 7.52
C MET A 146 25.43 8.34 8.05
N ASN A 147 25.02 8.82 9.22
CA ASN A 147 25.61 9.99 9.86
C ASN A 147 26.78 9.64 10.80
N SER A 148 27.07 8.34 11.00
CA SER A 148 28.17 7.86 11.82
C SER A 148 29.49 7.95 11.05
N THR A 149 30.58 8.25 11.76
CA THR A 149 31.94 8.16 11.23
C THR A 149 32.65 6.87 11.66
N CYS A 150 31.93 5.94 12.29
CA CYS A 150 32.50 4.67 12.76
C CYS A 150 32.79 3.71 11.60
N GLY A 151 33.83 2.88 11.76
CA GLY A 151 34.06 1.70 10.94
C GLY A 151 33.19 0.52 11.36
N TYR A 152 32.88 -0.35 10.41
CA TYR A 152 32.05 -1.56 10.58
C TYR A 152 32.66 -2.79 9.90
N GLU A 153 33.85 -2.66 9.30
CA GLU A 153 34.53 -3.77 8.60
C GLU A 153 35.15 -4.72 9.63
N VAL A 154 34.84 -6.01 9.48
CA VAL A 154 35.25 -7.08 10.40
C VAL A 154 36.22 -8.06 9.73
N ASP A 155 36.45 -7.93 8.43
CA ASP A 155 37.48 -8.67 7.70
C ASP A 155 38.85 -7.99 7.90
N PRO A 156 39.80 -8.60 8.66
CA PRO A 156 41.09 -7.98 8.94
C PRO A 156 41.92 -7.66 7.69
N SER A 157 41.64 -8.32 6.56
CA SER A 157 42.32 -8.05 5.29
C SER A 157 41.83 -6.77 4.59
N LYS A 158 40.68 -6.23 5.02
CA LYS A 158 40.04 -5.04 4.44
C LYS A 158 40.04 -3.82 5.36
N VAL A 159 40.29 -4.02 6.66
CA VAL A 159 40.33 -2.94 7.65
C VAL A 159 41.46 -1.97 7.33
N GLY A 160 41.15 -0.66 7.41
CA GLY A 160 42.12 0.38 7.10
C GLY A 160 43.29 0.41 8.12
N PRO A 161 44.47 0.94 7.76
CA PRO A 161 45.65 0.94 8.64
C PRO A 161 45.50 1.66 9.98
N LYS A 162 44.42 2.42 10.18
CA LYS A 162 44.11 3.22 11.38
C LYS A 162 42.83 2.76 12.08
N GLU A 163 42.20 1.70 11.57
CA GLU A 163 40.96 1.15 12.11
C GLU A 163 41.27 -0.09 12.95
N ASP A 164 40.42 -0.33 13.94
CA ASP A 164 40.52 -1.44 14.89
C ASP A 164 39.38 -2.41 14.59
N VAL A 165 39.72 -3.66 14.27
CA VAL A 165 38.78 -4.72 13.87
C VAL A 165 37.81 -5.02 15.02
N GLU A 166 38.32 -5.12 16.24
CA GLU A 166 37.53 -5.37 17.44
C GLU A 166 36.57 -4.21 17.72
N ALA A 167 37.03 -2.97 17.57
CA ALA A 167 36.17 -1.79 17.69
C ALA A 167 35.07 -1.77 16.61
N ASN A 168 35.41 -2.09 15.37
CA ASN A 168 34.45 -2.19 14.27
C ASN A 168 33.40 -3.28 14.50
N ALA A 169 33.81 -4.43 15.04
CA ALA A 169 32.90 -5.52 15.39
C ALA A 169 31.91 -5.09 16.49
N MET A 170 32.37 -4.35 17.50
CA MET A 170 31.50 -3.78 18.53
C MET A 170 30.50 -2.75 17.95
N ASN A 171 30.97 -1.88 17.05
CA ASN A 171 30.10 -0.92 16.35
C ASN A 171 29.02 -1.64 15.52
N LEU A 172 29.40 -2.69 14.78
CA LEU A 172 28.48 -3.48 13.96
C LEU A 172 27.45 -4.20 14.83
N LEU A 173 27.88 -4.80 15.94
CA LEU A 173 26.99 -5.47 16.88
C LEU A 173 25.95 -4.49 17.44
N SER A 174 26.39 -3.31 17.88
CA SER A 174 25.49 -2.28 18.40
C SER A 174 24.44 -1.84 17.36
N VAL A 175 24.84 -1.67 16.10
CA VAL A 175 23.91 -1.35 15.00
C VAL A 175 22.92 -2.48 14.74
N CYS A 176 23.38 -3.73 14.72
CA CYS A 176 22.52 -4.91 14.58
C CYS A 176 21.50 -5.00 15.71
N GLU A 177 21.90 -4.75 16.95
CA GLU A 177 21.00 -4.70 18.11
C GLU A 177 19.95 -3.61 17.97
N MET A 178 20.32 -2.41 17.46
CA MET A 178 19.36 -1.35 17.18
C MET A 178 18.33 -1.75 16.12
N PHE A 179 18.76 -2.39 15.02
CA PHE A 179 17.83 -2.91 14.01
C PHE A 179 16.90 -3.96 14.61
N MET A 180 17.46 -4.94 15.33
CA MET A 180 16.68 -6.00 15.97
C MET A 180 15.67 -5.44 16.95
N ALA A 181 16.06 -4.49 17.81
CA ALA A 181 15.16 -3.84 18.76
C ALA A 181 14.01 -3.09 18.05
N LYS A 182 14.29 -2.39 16.94
CA LYS A 182 13.22 -1.73 16.16
C LYS A 182 12.25 -2.71 15.52
N ILE A 183 12.72 -3.89 15.12
CA ILE A 183 11.88 -4.92 14.51
C ILE A 183 11.06 -5.65 15.57
N THR A 184 11.68 -6.11 16.66
CA THR A 184 11.06 -7.01 17.65
C THR A 184 10.21 -6.29 18.68
N LEU A 185 10.57 -5.05 19.06
CA LEU A 185 9.80 -4.24 20.01
C LEU A 185 8.70 -3.42 19.33
N SER A 186 8.57 -3.54 18.00
CA SER A 186 7.48 -2.93 17.26
C SER A 186 6.14 -3.50 17.72
N LYS A 187 5.21 -2.64 18.12
CA LYS A 187 3.87 -3.08 18.49
C LYS A 187 3.22 -3.76 17.30
N SER A 188 2.57 -4.90 17.51
CA SER A 188 1.85 -5.62 16.44
C SER A 188 0.83 -4.73 15.73
N SER A 189 0.22 -3.77 16.44
CA SER A 189 -0.70 -2.77 15.87
C SER A 189 -0.07 -1.90 14.77
N ASN A 190 1.25 -1.69 14.80
CA ASN A 190 1.99 -0.91 13.81
C ASN A 190 2.26 -1.69 12.51
N VAL A 191 2.33 -3.02 12.59
CA VAL A 191 2.46 -3.88 11.41
C VAL A 191 1.16 -3.79 10.60
N PRO A 192 1.18 -3.60 9.27
CA PRO A 192 -0.05 -3.53 8.48
C PRO A 192 -0.96 -4.74 8.68
N TYR A 193 -2.28 -4.51 8.76
CA TYR A 193 -3.27 -5.56 9.01
C TYR A 193 -3.12 -6.73 8.03
N GLY A 194 -3.01 -6.43 6.73
CA GLY A 194 -2.87 -7.47 5.70
C GLY A 194 -1.64 -8.35 5.89
N ILE A 195 -0.50 -7.80 6.27
CA ILE A 195 0.72 -8.57 6.57
C ILE A 195 0.48 -9.50 7.76
N ARG A 196 -0.16 -9.01 8.83
CA ARG A 196 -0.51 -9.86 9.99
C ARG A 196 -1.45 -10.99 9.62
N THR A 197 -2.41 -10.73 8.73
CA THR A 197 -3.36 -11.73 8.26
C THR A 197 -2.65 -12.81 7.45
N ILE A 198 -1.78 -12.44 6.52
CA ILE A 198 -0.95 -13.40 5.76
C ILE A 198 -0.09 -14.25 6.70
N CYS A 199 0.57 -13.64 7.69
CA CYS A 199 1.37 -14.39 8.66
C CYS A 199 0.51 -15.40 9.44
N ARG A 200 -0.74 -15.05 9.77
CA ARG A 200 -1.69 -15.97 10.43
C ARG A 200 -2.12 -17.11 9.51
N ILE A 201 -2.38 -16.82 8.24
CA ILE A 201 -2.72 -17.84 7.23
C ILE A 201 -1.59 -18.85 7.10
N ILE A 202 -0.34 -18.37 7.02
CA ILE A 202 0.85 -19.24 6.89
C ILE A 202 1.14 -20.03 8.16
N SER A 203 0.75 -19.53 9.35
CA SER A 203 1.01 -20.21 10.62
C SER A 203 0.00 -21.30 10.97
N ASN A 204 -1.17 -21.31 10.31
CA ASN A 204 -2.23 -22.30 10.52
C ASN A 204 -1.94 -23.56 9.71
#